data_AF-A0A7Z1DR84-F1
#
_entry.id   AF-A0A7Z1DR84-F1
#
_cell.length_a   1.000
_cell.length_b   1.000
_cell.length_c   1.000
_cell.angle_alpha   90.00
_cell.angle_beta   90.00
_cell.angle_gamma   90.00
#
_symmetry.space_group_name_H-M   'P 1'
#
loop_
_entity.id
_entity.type
_entity.pdbx_description
1 polymer ?
#
loop_
_entity_poly.entity_id
_entity_poly.type
_entity_poly.pdbx_seq_one_letter_code
_entity_poly.pdbx_strand_id
1 'polypeptide(L)'
;MFKTIIFLGALSLGFALNVHADDSARIDRLETQVQELKNRLSNLESQINDQSDVQEFIANGDGWRSIANWRKLTTAMGYDDVERILGTPERVDGGNLAHWYYPNRAKVIFMRGKVESWSEPRQ
;
A
#
# COMPACT_ATOMS: atom_id res chain seq x y z
N MET A 1 8.45 -61.44 63.34
CA MET A 1 8.71 -59.99 63.43
C MET A 1 8.55 -59.40 62.02
N PHE A 2 7.64 -58.42 61.88
CA PHE A 2 7.49 -57.35 60.86
C PHE A 2 8.03 -57.55 59.42
N LYS A 3 7.38 -57.20 58.30
CA LYS A 3 6.09 -56.58 57.95
C LYS A 3 5.99 -56.65 56.41
N THR A 4 4.80 -56.88 55.88
CA THR A 4 4.42 -56.63 54.48
C THR A 4 4.60 -55.14 54.14
N ILE A 5 5.21 -54.81 52.99
CA ILE A 5 5.09 -53.48 52.38
C ILE A 5 4.85 -53.64 50.88
N ILE A 6 3.60 -53.34 50.54
CA ILE A 6 3.07 -53.09 49.21
C ILE A 6 3.71 -51.79 48.67
N PHE A 7 4.26 -51.80 47.46
CA PHE A 7 4.38 -50.57 46.67
C PHE A 7 3.44 -50.65 45.47
N LEU A 8 2.26 -50.08 45.72
CA LEU A 8 1.22 -49.79 44.75
C LEU A 8 1.69 -48.59 43.92
N GLY A 9 2.45 -48.84 42.86
CA GLY A 9 2.79 -47.83 41.87
C GLY A 9 1.68 -47.78 40.82
N ALA A 10 0.66 -46.96 41.05
CA ALA A 10 -0.40 -46.70 40.07
C ALA A 10 0.22 -46.11 38.79
N LEU A 11 0.24 -46.91 37.73
CA LEU A 11 0.57 -46.49 36.39
C LEU A 11 -0.58 -45.63 35.85
N SER A 12 -0.52 -44.32 36.09
CA SER A 12 -1.44 -43.35 35.52
C SER A 12 -1.10 -43.15 34.03
N LEU A 13 -1.60 -44.03 33.18
CA LEU A 13 -1.68 -43.81 31.73
C LEU A 13 -3.11 -43.46 31.34
N GLY A 14 -3.29 -42.31 30.68
CA GLY A 14 -4.56 -41.77 30.21
C GLY A 14 -4.94 -40.53 31.03
N PHE A 15 -5.14 -39.33 30.46
CA PHE A 15 -5.65 -38.97 29.16
C PHE A 15 -5.02 -37.63 28.73
N ALA A 16 -4.30 -37.60 27.61
CA ALA A 16 -3.79 -36.35 27.01
C ALA A 16 -4.02 -36.31 25.49
N LEU A 17 -5.17 -36.82 25.01
CA LEU A 17 -5.41 -36.99 23.56
C LEU A 17 -6.66 -36.32 22.98
N ASN A 18 -7.28 -35.34 23.66
CA ASN A 18 -8.49 -34.69 23.13
C ASN A 18 -8.36 -33.19 22.77
N VAL A 19 -7.19 -32.57 22.91
CA VAL A 19 -7.03 -31.11 22.65
C VAL A 19 -6.43 -30.80 21.27
N HIS A 20 -5.86 -31.77 20.55
CA HIS A 20 -5.15 -31.50 19.29
C HIS A 20 -6.03 -31.41 18.03
N ALA A 21 -7.24 -31.98 18.03
CA ALA A 21 -8.07 -32.04 16.82
C ALA A 21 -8.71 -30.70 16.45
N ASP A 22 -9.15 -29.92 17.45
CA ASP A 22 -9.78 -28.61 17.25
C ASP A 22 -8.76 -27.56 16.76
N ASP A 23 -7.57 -27.57 17.37
CA ASP A 23 -6.47 -26.71 16.95
C ASP A 23 -5.99 -27.02 15.53
N SER A 24 -5.93 -28.30 15.14
CA SER A 24 -5.54 -28.70 13.78
C SER A 24 -6.53 -28.20 12.72
N ALA A 25 -7.82 -28.37 12.95
CA ALA A 25 -8.86 -27.88 12.03
C ALA A 25 -8.85 -26.35 11.91
N ARG A 26 -8.54 -25.65 13.00
CA ARG A 26 -8.39 -24.19 13.00
C ARG A 26 -7.16 -23.73 12.23
N ILE A 27 -6.04 -24.45 12.35
CA ILE A 27 -4.81 -24.17 11.61
C ILE A 27 -5.06 -24.32 10.10
N ASP A 28 -5.68 -25.43 9.67
CA ASP A 28 -5.99 -25.69 8.25
C ASP A 28 -6.87 -24.58 7.64
N ARG A 29 -7.86 -24.11 8.42
CA ARG A 29 -8.73 -23.00 8.02
C ARG A 29 -7.96 -21.69 7.87
N LEU A 30 -7.05 -21.40 8.79
CA LEU A 30 -6.23 -20.18 8.74
C LEU A 30 -5.26 -20.22 7.57
N GLU A 31 -4.62 -21.37 7.31
CA GLU A 31 -3.74 -21.53 6.15
C GLU A 31 -4.49 -21.32 4.83
N THR A 32 -5.69 -21.87 4.72
CA THR A 32 -6.57 -21.66 3.57
C THR A 32 -6.92 -20.19 3.38
N GLN A 33 -7.29 -19.50 4.46
CA GLN A 33 -7.60 -18.07 4.43
C GLN A 33 -6.38 -17.23 4.04
N VAL A 34 -5.19 -17.56 4.56
CA VAL A 34 -3.95 -16.87 4.20
C VAL A 34 -3.63 -17.06 2.73
N GLN A 35 -3.80 -18.27 2.18
CA GLN A 35 -3.60 -18.52 0.75
C GLN A 35 -4.61 -17.78 -0.11
N GLU A 36 -5.89 -17.78 0.27
CA GLU A 36 -6.91 -17.02 -0.45
C GLU A 36 -6.62 -15.52 -0.44
N LEU A 37 -6.24 -14.97 0.72
CA LEU A 37 -5.87 -13.56 0.86
C LEU A 37 -4.64 -13.22 0.03
N LYS A 38 -3.60 -14.06 0.03
CA LYS A 38 -2.42 -13.86 -0.83
C LYS A 38 -2.79 -13.87 -2.31
N ASN A 39 -3.63 -14.81 -2.75
CA ASN A 39 -4.07 -14.89 -4.14
C ASN A 39 -4.91 -13.66 -4.53
N ARG A 40 -5.81 -13.22 -3.65
CA ARG A 40 -6.60 -12.01 -3.87
C ARG A 40 -5.74 -10.76 -3.91
N LEU A 41 -4.76 -10.67 -3.02
CA LEU A 41 -3.80 -9.56 -3.01
C LEU A 41 -2.99 -9.56 -4.31
N SER A 42 -2.42 -10.69 -4.70
CA SER A 42 -1.65 -10.82 -5.95
C SER A 42 -2.50 -10.47 -7.19
N ASN A 43 -3.77 -10.87 -7.23
CA ASN A 43 -4.68 -10.52 -8.33
C ASN A 43 -5.04 -9.02 -8.35
N LEU A 44 -5.18 -8.39 -7.18
CA LEU A 44 -5.43 -6.95 -7.09
C LEU A 44 -4.18 -6.16 -7.48
N GLU A 45 -3.01 -6.61 -7.01
CA GLU A 45 -1.71 -6.04 -7.38
C GLU A 45 -1.46 -6.16 -8.87
N SER A 46 -1.75 -7.31 -9.50
CA SER A 46 -1.61 -7.48 -10.95
C SER A 46 -2.56 -6.57 -11.72
N GLN A 47 -3.82 -6.43 -11.29
CA GLN A 47 -4.78 -5.50 -11.92
C GLN A 47 -4.36 -4.03 -11.78
N ILE A 48 -3.79 -3.66 -10.64
CA ILE A 48 -3.22 -2.31 -10.45
C ILE A 48 -2.02 -2.15 -11.38
N ASN A 49 -1.12 -3.13 -11.47
CA ASN A 49 0.07 -3.06 -12.30
C ASN A 49 -0.30 -2.94 -13.79
N ASP A 50 -1.25 -3.76 -14.24
CA ASP A 50 -1.81 -3.73 -15.60
C ASP A 50 -2.57 -2.41 -15.88
N GLN A 51 -3.18 -1.77 -14.88
CA GLN A 51 -3.78 -0.44 -15.02
C GLN A 51 -2.75 0.70 -15.00
N SER A 52 -1.63 0.55 -14.28
CA SER A 52 -0.53 1.51 -14.30
C SER A 52 0.34 1.42 -15.56
N ASP A 53 0.32 0.28 -16.27
CA ASP A 53 1.00 0.09 -17.56
C ASP A 53 0.19 0.59 -18.77
N VAL A 54 -1.08 0.98 -18.61
CA VAL A 54 -1.96 1.44 -19.72
C VAL A 54 -2.00 2.98 -19.88
N GLN A 55 -1.23 3.73 -19.09
CA GLN A 55 -1.01 5.14 -19.42
C GLN A 55 0.49 5.41 -19.49
N GLU A 56 1.06 5.27 -20.69
CA GLU A 56 2.25 6.01 -21.10
C GLU A 56 2.14 7.40 -20.47
N PHE A 57 2.95 7.65 -19.43
CA PHE A 57 3.26 9.01 -19.04
C PHE A 57 3.81 9.62 -20.32
N ILE A 58 3.09 10.59 -20.90
CA ILE A 58 3.54 11.27 -22.11
C ILE A 58 4.88 11.91 -21.74
N ALA A 59 5.95 11.21 -22.06
CA ALA A 59 7.34 11.50 -21.72
C ALA A 59 7.89 12.70 -22.50
N ASN A 60 7.01 13.57 -22.96
CA ASN A 60 7.33 14.76 -23.74
C ASN A 60 7.38 16.02 -22.85
N GLY A 61 7.32 15.89 -21.52
CA GLY A 61 7.30 17.03 -20.59
C GLY A 61 6.01 17.86 -20.62
N ASP A 62 5.00 17.39 -21.35
CA ASP A 62 3.75 18.11 -21.63
C ASP A 62 2.55 17.55 -20.85
N GLY A 63 2.80 16.81 -19.76
CA GLY A 63 1.77 16.22 -18.92
C GLY A 63 0.75 17.25 -18.40
N TRP A 64 1.21 18.49 -18.21
CA TRP A 64 0.42 19.65 -17.82
C TRP A 64 -0.67 20.04 -18.83
N ARG A 65 -0.64 19.57 -20.08
CA ARG A 65 -1.71 19.85 -21.05
C ARG A 65 -2.98 19.03 -20.77
N SER A 66 -2.86 17.91 -20.08
CA SER A 66 -3.98 17.02 -19.79
C SER A 66 -4.63 17.36 -18.45
N ILE A 67 -5.88 17.85 -18.48
CA ILE A 67 -6.69 18.05 -17.26
C ILE A 67 -6.80 16.78 -16.42
N ALA A 68 -6.81 15.60 -17.05
CA ALA A 68 -6.83 14.34 -16.33
C ALA A 68 -5.57 14.15 -15.46
N ASN A 69 -4.40 14.64 -15.88
CA ASN A 69 -3.18 14.57 -15.08
C ASN A 69 -3.21 15.55 -13.90
N TRP A 70 -3.79 16.75 -14.06
CA TRP A 70 -3.98 17.66 -12.93
C TRP A 70 -4.86 17.06 -11.83
N ARG A 71 -5.88 16.29 -12.22
CA ARG A 71 -6.77 15.60 -11.28
C ARG A 71 -6.16 14.37 -10.61
N LYS A 72 -4.97 13.93 -11.05
CA LYS A 72 -4.17 12.90 -10.36
C LYS A 72 -3.36 13.49 -9.20
N LEU A 73 -3.19 14.81 -9.16
CA LEU A 73 -2.48 15.44 -8.04
C LEU A 73 -3.27 15.24 -6.75
N THR A 74 -2.55 14.95 -5.67
CA THR A 74 -3.08 14.94 -4.32
C THR A 74 -2.23 15.84 -3.44
N THR A 75 -2.81 16.27 -2.32
CA THR A 75 -2.02 16.89 -1.27
C THR A 75 -0.94 15.92 -0.78
N ALA A 76 0.12 16.46 -0.17
CA ALA A 76 1.27 15.71 0.33
C ALA A 76 2.18 15.01 -0.72
N MET A 77 1.87 15.13 -2.02
CA MET A 77 2.81 14.74 -3.09
C MET A 77 4.09 15.57 -3.04
N GLY A 78 5.22 14.96 -3.40
CA GLY A 78 6.51 15.65 -3.51
C GLY A 78 6.73 16.28 -4.90
N TYR A 79 7.87 16.95 -5.07
CA TYR A 79 8.27 17.53 -6.35
C TYR A 79 8.38 16.48 -7.46
N ASP A 80 9.04 15.35 -7.19
CA ASP A 80 9.28 14.28 -8.16
C ASP A 80 7.97 13.65 -8.67
N ASP A 81 6.97 13.52 -7.79
CA ASP A 81 5.65 13.01 -8.15
C ASP A 81 4.94 13.97 -9.11
N VAL A 82 4.98 15.27 -8.80
CA VAL A 82 4.36 16.31 -9.63
C VAL A 82 5.06 16.41 -10.98
N GLU A 83 6.40 16.41 -11.00
CA GLU A 83 7.17 16.45 -12.25
C GLU A 83 6.92 15.21 -13.11
N ARG A 84 6.78 14.03 -12.50
CA ARG A 84 6.40 12.81 -13.22
C ARG A 84 5.00 12.91 -13.85
N ILE A 85 4.04 13.55 -13.17
CA ILE A 85 2.64 13.65 -13.64
C ILE A 85 2.44 14.78 -14.66
N LEU A 86 3.00 15.96 -14.39
CA LEU A 86 2.78 17.18 -15.17
C LEU A 86 3.94 17.54 -16.09
N GLY A 87 5.11 16.97 -15.90
CA GLY A 87 6.34 17.38 -16.56
C GLY A 87 7.01 18.56 -15.85
N THR A 88 8.05 19.10 -16.48
CA THR A 88 8.84 20.19 -15.92
C THR A 88 8.08 21.52 -16.01
N PRO A 89 8.01 22.31 -14.92
CA PRO A 89 7.36 23.62 -14.92
C PRO A 89 8.15 24.66 -15.75
N GLU A 90 7.45 25.69 -16.23
CA GLU A 90 8.06 26.82 -16.95
C GLU A 90 8.86 27.72 -16.00
N ARG A 91 8.38 27.85 -14.75
CA ARG A 91 9.06 28.63 -13.72
C ARG A 91 8.86 28.02 -12.35
N VAL A 92 9.92 28.07 -11.54
CA VAL A 92 9.91 27.66 -10.14
C VAL A 92 10.33 28.83 -9.26
N ASP A 93 9.41 29.26 -8.41
CA ASP A 93 9.68 30.20 -7.32
C ASP A 93 9.82 29.35 -6.05
N GLY A 94 11.06 29.04 -5.65
CA GLY A 94 11.37 28.13 -4.55
C GLY A 94 11.15 28.71 -3.15
N GLY A 95 11.41 27.90 -2.12
CA GLY A 95 11.31 28.29 -0.70
C GLY A 95 10.40 27.37 0.11
N ASN A 96 10.11 27.75 1.36
CA ASN A 96 9.21 26.98 2.23
C ASN A 96 7.76 26.97 1.70
N LEU A 97 7.36 28.03 1.00
CA LEU A 97 6.15 28.11 0.20
C LEU A 97 6.59 28.25 -1.27
N ALA A 98 6.73 27.13 -1.97
CA ALA A 98 7.20 27.13 -3.35
C ALA A 98 6.02 27.18 -4.34
N HIS A 99 6.22 27.86 -5.47
CA HIS A 99 5.24 27.98 -6.53
C HIS A 99 5.85 27.48 -7.83
N TRP A 100 5.23 26.48 -8.44
CA TRP A 100 5.57 25.99 -9.76
C TRP A 100 4.53 26.47 -10.75
N TYR A 101 4.97 27.10 -11.83
CA TYR A 101 4.11 27.69 -12.84
C TYR A 101 4.17 26.86 -14.11
N TYR A 102 3.00 26.62 -14.67
CA TYR A 102 2.79 26.00 -15.96
C TYR A 102 2.03 26.97 -16.87
N PRO A 103 2.01 26.75 -18.19
CA PRO A 103 1.27 27.62 -19.09
C PRO A 103 -0.24 27.68 -18.79
N ASN A 104 -0.94 28.63 -19.41
CA ASN A 104 -2.37 28.88 -19.19
C ASN A 104 -2.74 29.24 -17.73
N ARG A 105 -1.82 29.91 -17.02
CA ARG A 105 -1.96 30.34 -15.61
C ARG A 105 -2.15 29.18 -14.64
N ALA A 106 -1.78 27.97 -15.04
CA ALA A 106 -1.82 26.81 -14.18
C ALA A 106 -0.63 26.84 -13.22
N LYS A 107 -0.80 26.33 -12.00
CA LYS A 107 0.28 26.32 -11.01
C LYS A 107 0.06 25.26 -9.95
N VAL A 108 1.15 24.86 -9.32
CA VAL A 108 1.16 24.00 -8.12
C VAL A 108 1.84 24.78 -7.00
N ILE A 109 1.21 24.79 -5.82
CA ILE A 109 1.72 25.42 -4.61
C ILE A 109 2.16 24.32 -3.66
N PHE A 110 3.39 24.43 -3.19
CA PHE A 110 3.98 23.52 -2.23
C PHE A 110 4.21 24.23 -0.90
N MET A 111 3.88 23.57 0.20
CA MET A 111 4.27 23.98 1.55
C MET A 111 5.17 22.91 2.14
N ARG A 112 6.36 23.31 2.62
CA ARG A 112 7.36 22.38 3.20
C ARG A 112 7.70 21.20 2.27
N GLY A 113 7.83 21.48 0.96
CA GLY A 113 8.17 20.49 -0.06
C GLY A 113 7.02 19.56 -0.48
N LYS A 114 5.79 19.84 -0.01
CA LYS A 114 4.62 19.02 -0.26
C LYS A 114 3.51 19.80 -0.95
N VAL A 115 2.82 19.21 -1.92
CA VAL A 115 1.68 19.85 -2.58
C VAL A 115 0.63 20.22 -1.54
N GLU A 116 0.29 21.50 -1.54
CA GLU A 116 -0.76 22.08 -0.71
C GLU A 116 -2.02 22.36 -1.54
N SER A 117 -1.85 22.95 -2.73
CA SER A 117 -2.94 23.23 -3.66
C SER A 117 -2.44 23.41 -5.09
N TRP A 118 -3.35 23.41 -6.06
CA TRP A 118 -3.04 23.68 -7.47
C TRP A 118 -4.20 24.38 -8.16
N SER A 119 -3.93 24.97 -9.31
CA SER A 119 -4.95 25.48 -10.23
C SER A 119 -4.70 24.91 -11.62
N GLU A 120 -5.73 24.28 -12.17
CA GLU A 120 -5.73 23.67 -13.50
C GLU A 120 -5.74 24.76 -14.61
N PRO A 121 -5.20 24.46 -15.81
CA PRO A 121 -5.23 25.39 -16.94
C PRO A 121 -6.67 25.67 -17.37
N ARG A 122 -6.96 26.94 -17.70
CA ARG A 122 -8.29 27.32 -18.23
C ARG A 122 -8.38 26.92 -19.71
N GLN A 123 -9.50 26.30 -20.08
CA GLN A 123 -9.88 26.05 -21.48
C GLN A 123 -10.38 27.33 -22.15
#